data_AF-A0A2G8T6G1-F1
#
_entry.id   AF-A0A2G8T6G1-F1
#
_cell.length_a   1.000
_cell.length_b   1.000
_cell.length_c   1.000
_cell.angle_alpha   90.00
_cell.angle_beta   90.00
_cell.angle_gamma   90.00
#
_symmetry.space_group_name_H-M   'P 1'
#
loop_
_entity.id
_entity.type
_entity.pdbx_description
1 polymer ?
#
loop_
_entity_poly.entity_id
_entity_poly.type
_entity_poly.pdbx_seq_one_letter_code
_entity_poly.pdbx_strand_id
1 'polypeptide(L)'
;MNGLARLSAVRAALACARLRASLRLLSCLLLCPSAPVGAAAPSTFGPVIGSALLCRSHLDNVYFYSYLSSAFGPPYKHEGGAWWFKADATLWGAQVTDVIVSDDTSELVFIGAVTPGAPDKLDEAIRAAVGVHHRAQGATTYPVRESAPGSQIVYFNDNAKIFCAKYKPLPPARQAK
;
A
#
# COMPACT_ATOMS: atom_id res chain seq x y z
N MET A 1 -32.51 27.91 22.02
CA MET A 1 -32.68 29.37 22.01
C MET A 1 -31.74 29.97 23.04
N ASN A 2 -30.91 30.93 22.63
CA ASN A 2 -30.08 31.86 23.42
C ASN A 2 -28.92 31.22 24.23
N GLY A 3 -27.67 31.68 24.20
CA GLY A 3 -27.12 32.94 23.69
C GLY A 3 -26.13 33.50 24.71
N LEU A 4 -24.87 33.63 24.30
CA LEU A 4 -23.84 34.59 24.76
C LEU A 4 -23.60 34.79 26.28
N ALA A 5 -22.38 34.48 26.72
CA ALA A 5 -21.70 35.28 27.76
C ALA A 5 -20.30 35.67 27.25
N ARG A 6 -20.15 36.95 26.97
CA ARG A 6 -18.95 37.65 26.52
C ARG A 6 -18.27 38.32 27.72
N LEU A 7 -16.94 38.30 27.71
CA LEU A 7 -15.98 39.34 28.15
C LEU A 7 -16.07 39.94 29.56
N SER A 8 -14.99 39.74 30.32
CA SER A 8 -14.32 40.74 31.21
C SER A 8 -12.81 40.55 30.96
N ALA A 9 -12.02 41.45 30.35
CA ALA A 9 -11.68 42.84 30.70
C ALA A 9 -11.29 43.00 32.18
N VAL A 10 -10.19 43.61 32.63
CA VAL A 10 -9.10 44.42 32.07
C VAL A 10 -8.19 44.74 33.30
N ARG A 11 -6.90 45.06 33.09
CA ARG A 11 -5.90 45.66 34.02
C ARG A 11 -5.08 44.76 34.96
N ALA A 12 -3.81 44.58 34.60
CA ALA A 12 -2.70 45.03 35.47
C ALA A 12 -1.51 45.42 34.57
N ALA A 13 -1.26 46.72 34.51
CA ALA A 13 -0.29 47.35 33.63
C ALA A 13 1.10 47.38 34.26
N LEU A 14 2.10 47.18 33.41
CA LEU A 14 3.40 47.88 33.32
C LEU A 14 4.10 48.37 34.61
N ALA A 15 5.26 47.75 34.87
CA ALA A 15 6.50 48.41 35.28
C ALA A 15 7.62 47.40 34.91
N CYS A 16 8.80 47.71 34.40
CA CYS A 16 9.57 48.94 34.32
C CYS A 16 10.59 48.72 33.20
N ALA A 17 10.64 49.62 32.21
CA ALA A 17 11.63 49.60 31.16
C ALA A 17 12.99 50.02 31.70
N ARG A 18 14.05 49.21 31.51
CA ARG A 18 15.44 49.71 31.33
C ARG A 18 16.25 48.82 30.39
N LEU A 19 16.43 49.37 29.19
CA LEU A 19 17.50 49.18 28.21
C LEU A 19 18.71 48.34 28.66
N ARG A 20 19.11 47.38 27.82
CA ARG A 20 20.45 47.37 27.19
C ARG A 20 20.46 46.45 25.97
N ALA A 21 20.89 47.06 24.87
CA ALA A 21 21.13 46.53 23.54
C ALA A 21 21.72 45.11 23.50
N SER A 22 21.18 44.27 22.61
CA SER A 22 21.96 43.34 21.78
C SER A 22 21.07 42.78 20.68
N LEU A 23 21.20 43.43 19.52
CA LEU A 23 20.87 42.99 18.18
C LEU A 23 21.02 41.47 17.98
N ARG A 24 19.91 40.71 17.87
CA ARG A 24 19.85 39.48 17.06
C ARG A 24 18.50 39.37 16.38
N LEU A 25 18.54 39.55 15.06
CA LEU A 25 17.41 39.46 14.16
C LEU A 25 16.67 38.12 14.32
N LEU A 26 15.39 38.23 14.64
CA LEU A 26 14.26 37.71 13.87
C LEU A 26 14.63 36.77 12.71
N SER A 27 14.53 35.46 12.92
CA SER A 27 14.37 34.44 11.87
C SER A 27 13.87 33.14 12.51
N CYS A 28 12.66 33.15 13.06
CA CYS A 28 11.96 31.92 13.39
C CYS A 28 11.24 31.45 12.12
N LEU A 29 12.00 30.85 11.19
CA LEU A 29 11.47 30.15 10.03
C LEU A 29 10.66 28.95 10.55
N LEU A 30 9.34 29.11 10.52
CA LEU A 30 8.35 28.05 10.66
C LEU A 30 8.63 26.96 9.62
N LEU A 31 9.39 25.93 10.02
CA LEU A 31 9.37 24.64 9.34
C LEU A 31 8.01 24.00 9.62
N CYS A 32 7.03 24.25 8.75
CA CYS A 32 5.83 23.43 8.69
C CYS A 32 6.24 22.08 8.09
N PRO A 33 6.17 20.95 8.82
CA PRO A 33 6.25 19.65 8.17
C PRO A 33 5.00 19.51 7.29
N SER A 34 5.19 19.64 5.98
CA SER A 34 4.18 19.25 5.00
C SER A 34 3.94 17.75 5.18
N ALA A 35 2.81 17.38 5.78
CA ALA A 35 2.36 16.00 5.81
C ALA A 35 2.27 15.51 4.36
N PRO A 36 2.75 14.29 4.05
CA PRO A 36 2.64 13.76 2.70
C PRO A 36 1.15 13.65 2.35
N VAL A 37 0.71 14.45 1.39
CA VAL A 37 -0.59 14.26 0.74
C VAL A 37 -0.48 12.93 0.00
N GLY A 38 -1.34 11.96 0.34
CA GLY A 38 -1.37 10.67 -0.36
C GLY A 38 -1.47 10.91 -1.86
N ALA A 39 -0.44 10.50 -2.60
CA ALA A 39 -0.44 10.63 -4.05
C ALA A 39 -1.51 9.70 -4.62
N ALA A 40 -2.34 10.23 -5.52
CA ALA A 40 -3.26 9.38 -6.28
C ALA A 40 -2.45 8.32 -7.03
N ALA A 41 -2.98 7.09 -7.06
CA ALA A 41 -2.30 5.99 -7.73
C ALA A 41 -1.96 6.36 -9.19
N PRO A 42 -0.75 6.03 -9.69
CA PRO A 42 -0.39 6.27 -11.08
C PRO A 42 -1.38 5.60 -12.03
N SER A 43 -1.62 6.19 -13.21
CA SER A 43 -2.48 5.59 -14.24
C SER A 43 -2.00 4.21 -14.72
N THR A 44 -0.71 3.92 -14.53
CA THR A 44 -0.10 2.61 -14.79
C THR A 44 -0.39 1.56 -13.72
N PHE A 45 -0.97 1.93 -12.57
CA PHE A 45 -1.19 1.01 -11.44
C PHE A 45 -2.05 -0.19 -11.84
N GLY A 46 -3.18 0.06 -12.51
CA GLY A 46 -4.06 -1.00 -13.01
C GLY A 46 -3.35 -1.98 -13.94
N PRO A 47 -2.76 -1.51 -15.06
CA PRO A 47 -2.03 -2.36 -15.98
C PRO A 47 -0.83 -3.10 -15.36
N VAL A 48 -0.02 -2.43 -14.52
CA VAL A 48 1.22 -3.00 -13.96
C VAL A 48 0.92 -3.97 -12.81
N ILE A 49 0.23 -3.49 -11.76
CA ILE A 49 -0.03 -4.28 -10.56
C ILE A 49 -1.12 -5.32 -10.85
N GLY A 50 -2.17 -4.95 -11.57
CA GLY A 50 -3.23 -5.88 -11.95
C GLY A 50 -2.73 -7.07 -12.80
N SER A 51 -1.87 -6.83 -13.80
CA SER A 51 -1.30 -7.92 -14.61
C SER A 51 -0.40 -8.84 -13.78
N ALA A 52 0.40 -8.26 -12.88
CA ALA A 52 1.30 -9.01 -12.01
C ALA A 52 0.52 -9.88 -11.02
N LEU A 53 -0.53 -9.33 -10.39
CA LEU A 53 -1.42 -10.06 -9.48
C LEU A 53 -2.15 -11.21 -10.17
N LEU A 54 -2.51 -11.07 -11.45
CA LEU A 54 -3.14 -12.12 -12.25
C LEU A 54 -2.14 -13.15 -12.80
N CYS A 55 -0.88 -13.12 -12.35
CA CYS A 55 0.23 -13.96 -12.83
C CYS A 55 0.58 -13.82 -14.32
N ARG A 56 0.13 -12.75 -14.99
CA ARG A 56 0.36 -12.49 -16.42
C ARG A 56 1.69 -11.78 -16.72
N SER A 57 2.46 -11.42 -15.69
CA SER A 57 3.73 -10.71 -15.82
C SER A 57 4.89 -11.50 -15.22
N HIS A 58 6.11 -11.15 -15.61
CA HIS A 58 7.30 -11.54 -14.86
C HIS A 58 7.30 -10.83 -13.51
N LEU A 59 7.77 -11.51 -12.46
CA LEU A 59 7.85 -10.94 -11.12
C LEU A 59 9.30 -10.60 -10.82
N ASP A 60 9.59 -9.33 -10.54
CA ASP A 60 10.90 -8.81 -10.16
C ASP A 60 10.76 -7.94 -8.91
N ASN A 61 11.42 -8.36 -7.82
CA ASN A 61 11.29 -7.72 -6.51
C ASN A 61 11.79 -6.28 -6.51
N VAL A 62 12.91 -6.02 -7.20
CA VAL A 62 13.53 -4.68 -7.24
C VAL A 62 12.62 -3.71 -7.99
N TYR A 63 12.08 -4.15 -9.12
CA TYR A 63 11.14 -3.38 -9.91
C TYR A 63 9.87 -3.04 -9.12
N PHE A 64 9.19 -4.04 -8.54
CA PHE A 64 7.93 -3.78 -7.84
C PHE A 64 8.13 -2.99 -6.54
N TYR A 65 9.23 -3.22 -5.82
CA TYR A 65 9.60 -2.38 -4.69
C TYR A 65 9.80 -0.93 -5.12
N SER A 66 10.62 -0.67 -6.14
CA SER A 66 10.88 0.69 -6.64
C SER A 66 9.62 1.37 -7.16
N TYR A 67 8.78 0.65 -7.90
CA TYR A 67 7.51 1.15 -8.42
C TYR A 67 6.59 1.60 -7.29
N LEU A 68 6.40 0.76 -6.26
CA LEU A 68 5.53 1.09 -5.13
C LEU A 68 6.12 2.17 -4.25
N SER A 69 7.43 2.17 -4.01
CA SER A 69 8.12 3.23 -3.28
C SER A 69 7.95 4.59 -3.95
N SER A 70 8.01 4.62 -5.28
CA SER A 70 7.83 5.85 -6.05
C SER A 70 6.38 6.32 -6.08
N ALA A 71 5.43 5.37 -6.14
CA ALA A 71 4.01 5.67 -6.23
C ALA A 71 3.36 6.04 -4.89
N PHE A 72 3.73 5.36 -3.81
CA PHE A 72 3.03 5.42 -2.52
C PHE A 72 3.94 5.77 -1.34
N GLY A 73 5.23 5.98 -1.56
CA GLY A 73 6.20 6.21 -0.51
C GLY A 73 6.75 4.91 0.10
N PRO A 74 7.53 4.99 1.19
CA PRO A 74 8.20 3.82 1.76
C PRO A 74 7.19 2.77 2.27
N PRO A 75 7.59 1.49 2.33
CA PRO A 75 6.75 0.47 2.95
C PRO A 75 6.52 0.81 4.43
N TYR A 76 5.30 0.58 4.91
CA TYR A 76 4.90 0.90 6.29
C TYR A 76 5.17 -0.26 7.26
N LYS A 77 5.35 -1.48 6.74
CA LYS A 77 5.77 -2.64 7.53
C LYS A 77 6.55 -3.65 6.70
N HIS A 78 7.29 -4.50 7.40
CA HIS A 78 8.05 -5.62 6.87
C HIS A 78 7.71 -6.87 7.67
N GLU A 79 7.03 -7.82 7.04
CA GLU A 79 6.46 -8.98 7.74
C GLU A 79 6.19 -10.13 6.77
N GLY A 80 6.54 -11.35 7.17
CA GLY A 80 6.25 -12.56 6.40
C GLY A 80 7.07 -12.69 5.11
N GLY A 81 8.32 -12.21 5.12
CA GLY A 81 9.19 -12.23 3.93
C GLY A 81 8.75 -11.20 2.87
N ALA A 82 8.13 -10.09 3.30
CA ALA A 82 7.54 -9.13 2.37
C ALA A 82 7.52 -7.70 2.90
N TRP A 83 7.70 -6.75 1.99
CA TRP A 83 7.46 -5.33 2.19
C TRP A 83 6.00 -5.01 1.91
N TRP A 84 5.37 -4.25 2.81
CA TRP A 84 3.97 -3.87 2.69
C TRP A 84 3.85 -2.36 2.49
N PHE A 85 3.11 -1.98 1.46
CA PHE A 85 2.86 -0.61 1.07
C PHE A 85 1.39 -0.29 1.29
N LYS A 86 1.10 0.87 1.89
CA LYS A 86 -0.25 1.42 1.82
C LYS A 86 -0.48 1.91 0.40
N ALA A 87 -1.59 1.49 -0.19
CA ALA A 87 -1.96 1.91 -1.52
C ALA A 87 -3.43 2.30 -1.48
N ASP A 88 -3.72 3.57 -1.75
CA ASP A 88 -5.10 4.01 -2.02
C ASP A 88 -5.30 3.99 -3.53
N ALA A 89 -5.81 2.86 -4.03
CA ALA A 89 -5.91 2.59 -5.46
C ALA A 89 -7.08 1.65 -5.76
N THR A 90 -7.51 1.61 -7.02
CA THR A 90 -8.59 0.72 -7.46
C THR A 90 -8.07 -0.29 -8.49
N LEU A 91 -8.44 -1.55 -8.34
CA LEU A 91 -8.25 -2.61 -9.34
C LEU A 91 -9.59 -3.28 -9.62
N TRP A 92 -9.98 -3.36 -10.89
CA TRP A 92 -11.20 -4.07 -11.32
C TRP A 92 -12.49 -3.57 -10.64
N GLY A 93 -12.50 -2.31 -10.19
CA GLY A 93 -13.61 -1.72 -9.42
C GLY A 93 -13.57 -2.00 -7.92
N ALA A 94 -12.60 -2.78 -7.42
CA ALA A 94 -12.36 -3.00 -6.00
C ALA A 94 -11.26 -2.08 -5.46
N GLN A 95 -11.48 -1.55 -4.25
CA GLN A 95 -10.46 -0.81 -3.53
C GLN A 95 -9.33 -1.75 -3.11
N VAL A 96 -8.09 -1.33 -3.35
CA VAL A 96 -6.88 -1.92 -2.77
C VAL A 96 -6.49 -1.08 -1.57
N THR A 97 -6.11 -1.71 -0.46
CA THR A 97 -5.63 -1.01 0.74
C THR A 97 -4.14 -1.21 0.96
N ASP A 98 -3.63 -2.35 0.52
CA ASP A 98 -2.25 -2.75 0.71
C ASP A 98 -1.74 -3.47 -0.54
N VAL A 99 -0.50 -3.19 -0.93
CA VAL A 99 0.25 -3.98 -1.90
C VAL A 99 1.49 -4.55 -1.21
N ILE A 100 1.78 -5.80 -1.51
CA ILE A 100 2.79 -6.61 -0.83
C ILE A 100 3.78 -7.11 -1.89
N VAL A 101 5.08 -6.98 -1.63
CA VAL A 101 6.13 -7.49 -2.53
C VAL A 101 7.11 -8.30 -1.69
N SER A 102 7.52 -9.47 -2.18
CA SER A 102 8.52 -10.27 -1.49
C SER A 102 9.83 -9.50 -1.27
N ASP A 103 10.47 -9.73 -0.14
CA ASP A 103 11.72 -9.09 0.27
C ASP A 103 12.98 -9.84 -0.19
N ASP A 104 12.79 -10.83 -1.07
CA ASP A 104 13.82 -11.74 -1.58
C ASP A 104 14.39 -12.75 -0.57
N THR A 105 13.84 -12.88 0.64
CA THR A 105 14.33 -13.83 1.66
C THR A 105 13.89 -15.29 1.42
N SER A 106 12.95 -15.53 0.51
CA SER A 106 12.41 -16.86 0.16
C SER A 106 12.79 -17.30 -1.26
N GLU A 107 12.59 -18.58 -1.59
CA GLU A 107 12.74 -19.10 -2.96
C GLU A 107 11.62 -18.62 -3.91
N LEU A 108 10.58 -18.00 -3.36
CA LEU A 108 9.47 -17.43 -4.11
C LEU A 108 9.65 -15.92 -4.28
N VAL A 109 9.36 -15.47 -5.50
CA VAL A 109 9.07 -14.07 -5.83
C VAL A 109 7.57 -13.94 -5.89
N PHE A 110 7.00 -13.01 -5.13
CA PHE A 110 5.57 -12.78 -5.13
C PHE A 110 5.18 -11.30 -5.05
N ILE A 111 4.00 -11.03 -5.57
CA ILE A 111 3.28 -9.78 -5.38
C ILE A 111 1.86 -10.10 -4.91
N GLY A 112 1.36 -9.33 -3.96
CA GLY A 112 0.02 -9.47 -3.42
C GLY A 112 -0.68 -8.13 -3.24
N ALA A 113 -1.99 -8.17 -3.10
CA ALA A 113 -2.81 -7.02 -2.74
C ALA A 113 -3.94 -7.43 -1.80
N VAL A 114 -4.29 -6.54 -0.88
CA VAL A 114 -5.44 -6.69 0.02
C VAL A 114 -6.55 -5.78 -0.44
N THR A 115 -7.76 -6.33 -0.54
CA THR A 115 -8.97 -5.59 -0.87
C THR A 115 -10.04 -5.85 0.18
N PRO A 116 -10.78 -4.83 0.64
CA PRO A 116 -11.88 -5.03 1.56
C PRO A 116 -12.96 -5.96 0.98
N GLY A 117 -13.53 -6.81 1.85
CA GLY A 117 -14.59 -7.76 1.49
C GLY A 117 -14.09 -9.17 1.17
N ALA A 118 -15.02 -10.09 0.97
CA ALA A 118 -14.72 -11.52 0.87
C ALA A 118 -14.10 -11.92 -0.50
N PRO A 119 -13.31 -13.02 -0.56
CA PRO A 119 -12.67 -13.51 -1.78
C PRO A 119 -13.58 -13.77 -2.98
N ASP A 120 -14.84 -14.14 -2.75
CA ASP A 120 -15.84 -14.32 -3.82
C ASP A 120 -16.19 -13.00 -4.49
N LYS A 121 -16.29 -11.91 -3.73
CA LYS A 121 -16.54 -10.57 -4.27
C LYS A 121 -15.38 -10.04 -5.11
N LEU A 122 -14.15 -10.35 -4.70
CA LEU A 122 -13.00 -10.01 -5.51
C LEU A 122 -12.96 -10.84 -6.81
N ASP A 123 -13.24 -12.15 -6.77
CA ASP A 123 -13.36 -12.98 -7.99
C ASP A 123 -14.46 -12.46 -8.93
N GLU A 124 -15.65 -12.13 -8.40
CA GLU A 124 -16.74 -11.53 -9.18
C GLU A 124 -16.29 -10.24 -9.89
N ALA A 125 -15.60 -9.34 -9.20
CA ALA A 125 -15.09 -8.09 -9.75
C ALA A 125 -14.02 -8.31 -10.84
N ILE A 126 -13.05 -9.20 -10.59
CA ILE A 126 -12.02 -9.58 -11.56
C ILE A 126 -12.66 -10.18 -12.81
N ARG A 127 -13.61 -11.10 -12.63
CA ARG A 127 -14.30 -11.76 -13.74
C ARG A 127 -15.08 -10.76 -14.58
N ALA A 128 -15.78 -9.82 -13.94
CA ALA A 128 -16.52 -8.77 -14.65
C ALA A 128 -15.59 -7.84 -15.43
N ALA A 129 -14.44 -7.47 -14.86
CA ALA A 129 -13.54 -6.49 -15.47
C ALA A 129 -12.66 -7.09 -16.58
N VAL A 130 -12.14 -8.31 -16.40
CA VAL A 130 -11.09 -8.88 -17.28
C VAL A 130 -11.29 -10.34 -17.66
N GLY A 131 -12.43 -10.94 -17.28
CA GLY A 131 -12.79 -12.31 -17.67
C GLY A 131 -11.94 -13.41 -17.02
N VAL A 132 -11.07 -13.08 -16.06
CA VAL A 132 -10.35 -14.10 -15.28
C VAL A 132 -11.27 -14.63 -14.20
N HIS A 133 -11.25 -15.94 -14.00
CA HIS A 133 -12.03 -16.59 -12.96
C HIS A 133 -11.11 -17.39 -12.04
N HIS A 134 -11.29 -17.20 -10.74
CA HIS A 134 -10.60 -17.91 -9.67
C HIS A 134 -11.53 -18.94 -9.06
N ARG A 135 -11.33 -20.20 -9.43
CA ARG A 135 -12.16 -21.31 -8.97
C ARG A 135 -11.74 -21.73 -7.57
N ALA A 136 -12.71 -22.00 -6.70
CA ALA A 136 -12.44 -22.55 -5.38
C ALA A 136 -11.77 -23.93 -5.50
N GLN A 137 -10.68 -24.11 -4.77
CA GLN A 137 -9.95 -25.37 -4.64
C GLN A 137 -10.43 -26.08 -3.38
N GLY A 138 -11.19 -27.16 -3.57
CA GLY A 138 -11.77 -27.95 -2.48
C GLY A 138 -13.06 -27.36 -1.88
N ALA A 139 -13.55 -28.02 -0.83
CA ALA A 139 -14.85 -27.73 -0.20
C ALA A 139 -14.72 -27.27 1.26
N THR A 140 -13.63 -26.59 1.61
CA THR A 140 -13.43 -26.05 2.96
C THR A 140 -14.23 -24.76 3.17
N THR A 141 -14.38 -24.31 4.43
CA THR A 141 -15.04 -23.04 4.76
C THR A 141 -14.32 -21.82 4.17
N TYR A 142 -12.99 -21.91 4.04
CA TYR A 142 -12.14 -20.85 3.52
C TYR A 142 -11.29 -21.40 2.36
N PRO A 143 -11.91 -21.72 1.21
CA PRO A 143 -11.18 -22.33 0.11
C PRO A 143 -10.25 -21.31 -0.52
N VAL A 144 -9.04 -21.74 -0.86
CA VAL A 144 -8.17 -20.99 -1.76
C VAL A 144 -8.86 -20.96 -3.12
N ARG A 145 -8.98 -19.79 -3.73
CA ARG A 145 -9.48 -19.66 -5.10
C ARG A 145 -8.32 -19.45 -6.06
N GLU A 146 -8.27 -20.18 -7.16
CA GLU A 146 -7.14 -20.15 -8.09
C GLU A 146 -7.58 -19.97 -9.53
N SER A 147 -6.86 -19.11 -10.25
CA SER A 147 -7.04 -18.88 -11.68
C SER A 147 -6.15 -19.79 -12.52
N ALA A 148 -6.50 -19.99 -13.80
CA ALA A 148 -5.68 -20.81 -14.71
C ALA A 148 -4.19 -20.36 -14.81
N PRO A 149 -3.84 -19.05 -14.79
CA PRO A 149 -2.44 -18.61 -14.74
C PRO A 149 -1.73 -18.82 -13.39
N GLY A 150 -2.41 -19.31 -12.36
CA GLY A 150 -1.84 -19.60 -11.04
C GLY A 150 -1.96 -18.49 -10.00
N SER A 151 -2.65 -17.37 -10.31
CA SER A 151 -2.96 -16.38 -9.27
C SER A 151 -4.02 -16.90 -8.31
N GLN A 152 -3.86 -16.58 -7.03
CA GLN A 152 -4.69 -17.10 -5.95
C GLN A 152 -5.36 -15.97 -5.18
N ILE A 153 -6.59 -16.20 -4.71
CA ILE A 153 -7.32 -15.35 -3.78
C ILE A 153 -7.62 -16.16 -2.53
N VAL A 154 -7.26 -15.61 -1.38
CA VAL A 154 -7.46 -16.22 -0.05
C VAL A 154 -8.11 -15.23 0.89
N TYR A 155 -8.69 -15.75 1.97
CA TYR A 155 -9.12 -14.92 3.09
C TYR A 155 -7.90 -14.32 3.80
N PHE A 156 -8.04 -13.06 4.21
CA PHE A 156 -7.12 -12.33 5.05
C PHE A 156 -7.93 -11.56 6.09
N ASN A 157 -8.25 -12.23 7.20
CA ASN A 157 -9.31 -11.83 8.12
C ASN A 157 -10.64 -11.69 7.36
N ASP A 158 -11.33 -10.55 7.50
CA ASP A 158 -12.58 -10.24 6.81
C ASP A 158 -12.37 -9.69 5.38
N ASN A 159 -11.13 -9.71 4.89
CA ASN A 159 -10.74 -9.16 3.59
C ASN A 159 -10.29 -10.27 2.64
N ALA A 160 -10.14 -9.91 1.36
CA ALA A 160 -9.56 -10.75 0.35
C ALA A 160 -8.10 -10.35 0.14
N LYS A 161 -7.24 -11.36 -0.02
CA LYS A 161 -5.87 -11.17 -0.44
C LYS A 161 -5.66 -11.94 -1.74
N ILE A 162 -5.37 -11.22 -2.81
CA ILE A 162 -4.95 -11.79 -4.09
C ILE A 162 -3.43 -11.78 -4.16
N PHE A 163 -2.82 -12.83 -4.70
CA PHE A 163 -1.39 -12.85 -4.95
C PHE A 163 -1.02 -13.72 -6.16
N CYS A 164 0.11 -13.36 -6.76
CA CYS A 164 0.85 -14.23 -7.65
C CYS A 164 2.19 -14.57 -7.01
N ALA A 165 2.54 -15.86 -6.99
CA ALA A 165 3.84 -16.33 -6.52
C ALA A 165 4.49 -17.21 -7.60
N LYS A 166 5.79 -17.01 -7.83
CA LYS A 166 6.60 -17.78 -8.77
C LYS A 166 7.92 -18.14 -8.11
N TYR A 167 8.48 -19.31 -8.43
CA TYR A 167 9.84 -19.63 -8.01
C TYR A 167 10.85 -18.71 -8.69
N LYS A 168 11.89 -18.32 -7.95
CA LYS A 168 13.07 -17.70 -8.55
C LYS A 168 13.63 -18.63 -9.62
N PRO A 169 14.11 -18.10 -10.77
CA PRO A 169 14.84 -18.92 -11.72
C PRO A 169 15.99 -19.63 -11.01
N LEU A 170 16.07 -20.95 -11.14
CA LEU A 170 17.23 -21.69 -10.65
C LEU A 170 18.47 -21.14 -11.36
N PRO A 171 19.59 -20.92 -10.64
CA PRO A 171 20.86 -20.60 -11.30
C PRO A 171 21.13 -21.64 -12.38
N PRO A 172 21.67 -21.25 -13.56
CA PRO A 172 22.04 -22.21 -14.59
C PRO A 172 22.91 -23.30 -13.96
N ALA A 173 22.57 -24.57 -14.21
CA ALA A 173 23.40 -25.67 -13.75
C ALA A 173 24.83 -25.41 -14.22
N ARG A 174 25.77 -25.29 -13.27
CA ARG A 174 27.19 -25.22 -13.61
C ARG A 174 27.51 -26.51 -14.37
N GLN A 175 27.76 -26.41 -15.67
CA GLN A 175 28.28 -27.55 -16.40
C GLN A 175 29.65 -27.87 -15.79
N ALA A 176 29.74 -29.02 -15.13
CA ALA A 176 31.02 -29.54 -14.68
C ALA A 176 31.90 -29.69 -15.92
N LYS A 177 33.01 -28.96 -15.95
CA LYS A 177 34.01 -29.04 -17.01
C LYS A 177 34.89 -30.27 -16.80
#